data_AF-A0AAX2UKR3-F1
#
_entry.id   AF-A0AAX2UKR3-F1
#
_cell.length_a   1.000
_cell.length_b   1.000
_cell.length_c   1.000
_cell.angle_alpha   90.00
_cell.angle_beta   90.00
_cell.angle_gamma   90.00
#
_symmetry.space_group_name_H-M   'P 1'
#
loop_
_entity.id
_entity.type
_entity.pdbx_description
1 polymer ?
#
loop_
_entity_poly.entity_id
_entity_poly.type
_entity_poly.pdbx_seq_one_letter_code
_entity_poly.pdbx_strand_id
1 'polypeptide(L)'
;MIPLTLAKVNFDELNINNLSKRALLDSLKIFYKKDDMAYFEFLESKGINYYKNFKNIFELNNELNTEIKIFNDLASKEELIGFDFKASALLKRNLKTLTDNDYYKLNLDLRELNDNANLTKIKDIFLNLNSVSLVDFKEISEQRLSLVYNKRGASLYHNELILANARDNISLLENFKEAKDNNFIVARFILELALKLKEANIDESFSYKFSSNGNEMIKSLDEIIYWGSLNKEEKEEQKAKTKEQNELNEKATQIAKKEIKEEINASRASLAKDSTNESLDTQKAPVRLANIKTLNDELPHTQSKDLSSQERIEKIINESFELYHQKELEKTQIRLEKAKKDSFNAYDDLKLSLNNGLSIIEALKVIQQKYRNEDTINFASLLFSKDILNIKEKDSELKALKAELKSSYETQELLNDEITKREETISKLKGTVQVKVNEMTALKLEFEEEIESLKEAEFKFKELEKHTKEQDEIINELDSENQSLSDTNKALNEEKIKLEADNHFLQNTLKDYKEKENLYKQELLNYKELEKKMMGFELENQSLKAKEQSYKEELHTLSLKVKENYKQEFELEKLNLENEHLKTSLKTQREKEQEYKEKITKLESKLDSFMSQALKTQDEPKKELRSRDILGGV
;
A
#
# COMPACT_ATOMS: atom_id res chain seq x y z
N MET A 1 35.99 25.47 9.99
CA MET A 1 37.26 24.86 9.53
C MET A 1 37.14 23.35 9.69
N ILE A 2 37.66 22.58 8.74
CA ILE A 2 37.60 21.12 8.71
C ILE A 2 39.01 20.55 8.90
N PRO A 3 39.36 20.09 10.12
CA PRO A 3 40.64 19.45 10.38
C PRO A 3 40.75 18.08 9.69
N LEU A 4 41.92 17.85 9.07
CA LEU A 4 42.26 16.60 8.37
C LEU A 4 43.33 15.81 9.13
N THR A 5 43.15 14.50 9.21
CA THR A 5 44.16 13.58 9.74
C THR A 5 44.31 12.36 8.83
N LEU A 6 45.53 11.82 8.74
CA LEU A 6 45.82 10.64 7.94
C LEU A 6 46.45 9.56 8.83
N ALA A 7 45.91 8.36 8.77
CA ALA A 7 46.42 7.21 9.50
C ALA A 7 46.53 5.99 8.57
N LYS A 8 47.45 5.08 8.88
CA LYS A 8 47.49 3.77 8.24
C LYS A 8 46.42 2.87 8.85
N VAL A 9 45.74 2.06 8.04
CA VAL A 9 44.63 1.21 8.48
C VAL A 9 45.05 -0.24 8.51
N ASN A 10 44.52 -0.99 9.47
CA ASN A 10 44.60 -2.44 9.46
C ASN A 10 43.59 -3.02 8.46
N PHE A 11 44.07 -3.82 7.51
CA PHE A 11 43.24 -4.40 6.45
C PHE A 11 42.06 -5.24 6.99
N ASP A 12 42.27 -5.93 8.12
CA ASP A 12 41.27 -6.79 8.74
C ASP A 12 40.07 -6.01 9.32
N GLU A 13 40.24 -4.71 9.57
CA GLU A 13 39.20 -3.83 10.12
C GLU A 13 38.32 -3.20 9.04
N LEU A 14 38.64 -3.41 7.75
CA LEU A 14 37.88 -2.84 6.64
C LEU A 14 36.53 -3.53 6.47
N ASN A 15 35.46 -2.74 6.50
CA ASN A 15 34.12 -3.22 6.22
C ASN A 15 33.79 -3.12 4.73
N ILE A 16 33.49 -4.25 4.10
CA ILE A 16 33.18 -4.32 2.67
C ILE A 16 31.91 -3.58 2.28
N ASN A 17 30.96 -3.43 3.20
CA ASN A 17 29.72 -2.70 2.95
C ASN A 17 29.95 -1.20 2.75
N ASN A 18 31.13 -0.69 3.16
CA ASN A 18 31.51 0.70 3.01
C ASN A 18 32.21 0.98 1.67
N LEU A 19 32.33 -0.01 0.78
CA LEU A 19 32.98 0.16 -0.51
C LEU A 19 32.26 1.24 -1.33
N SER A 20 33.00 2.27 -1.75
CA SER A 20 32.39 3.50 -2.24
C SER A 20 32.06 3.50 -3.73
N LYS A 21 32.74 2.65 -4.51
CA LYS A 21 32.57 2.48 -5.96
C LYS A 21 33.00 1.06 -6.37
N ARG A 22 32.87 0.70 -7.66
CA ARG A 22 33.41 -0.57 -8.19
C ARG A 22 34.92 -0.48 -8.36
N ALA A 23 35.62 -0.44 -7.22
CA ALA A 23 37.07 -0.58 -7.02
C ALA A 23 37.93 -0.33 -8.28
N LEU A 24 38.70 -1.35 -8.70
CA LEU A 24 39.66 -1.25 -9.79
C LEU A 24 38.98 -0.80 -11.11
N LEU A 25 37.78 -1.33 -11.38
CA LEU A 25 37.09 -1.17 -12.66
C LEU A 25 36.68 0.28 -12.91
N ASP A 26 36.03 0.93 -11.95
CA ASP A 26 35.65 2.35 -12.07
C ASP A 26 36.86 3.26 -12.16
N SER A 27 37.95 2.90 -11.48
CA SER A 27 39.19 3.67 -11.47
C SER A 27 39.92 3.57 -12.81
N LEU A 28 39.91 2.41 -13.46
CA LEU A 28 40.53 2.19 -14.77
C LEU A 28 39.67 2.67 -15.93
N LYS A 29 38.36 2.85 -15.73
CA LYS A 29 37.43 3.38 -16.72
C LYS A 29 37.88 4.71 -17.32
N ILE A 30 38.59 5.54 -16.55
CA ILE A 30 39.15 6.83 -17.03
C ILE A 30 40.13 6.67 -18.21
N PHE A 31 40.70 5.47 -18.40
CA PHE A 31 41.61 5.16 -19.50
C PHE A 31 40.89 4.60 -20.74
N TYR A 32 39.58 4.37 -20.65
CA TYR A 32 38.74 3.84 -21.71
C TYR A 32 38.13 4.98 -22.52
N LYS A 33 38.20 4.90 -23.86
CA LYS A 33 37.79 5.97 -24.76
C LYS A 33 36.36 5.85 -25.30
N LYS A 34 35.76 4.66 -25.22
CA LYS A 34 34.39 4.44 -25.67
C LYS A 34 33.40 4.67 -24.52
N ASP A 35 32.13 4.49 -24.80
CA ASP A 35 31.03 4.62 -23.87
C ASP A 35 30.99 3.49 -22.83
N ASP A 36 30.16 3.71 -21.79
CA ASP A 36 30.03 2.84 -20.64
C ASP A 36 29.57 1.43 -20.99
N MET A 37 28.64 1.30 -21.95
CA MET A 37 28.13 -0.01 -22.38
C MET A 37 29.23 -0.82 -23.07
N ALA A 38 30.02 -0.20 -23.96
CA ALA A 38 31.17 -0.85 -24.58
C ALA A 38 32.24 -1.25 -23.54
N TYR A 39 32.39 -0.49 -22.46
CA TYR A 39 33.28 -0.85 -21.36
C TYR A 39 32.79 -2.12 -20.66
N PHE A 40 31.50 -2.21 -20.34
CA PHE A 40 30.93 -3.40 -19.70
C PHE A 40 30.99 -4.64 -20.60
N GLU A 41 30.65 -4.50 -21.88
CA GLU A 41 30.78 -5.59 -22.86
C GLU A 41 32.23 -6.08 -22.99
N PHE A 42 33.19 -5.15 -22.96
CA PHE A 42 34.61 -5.51 -22.96
C PHE A 42 34.98 -6.33 -21.73
N LEU A 43 34.58 -5.90 -20.52
CA LEU A 43 34.85 -6.62 -19.28
C LEU A 43 34.24 -8.03 -19.29
N GLU A 44 32.98 -8.15 -19.70
CA GLU A 44 32.28 -9.44 -19.79
C GLU A 44 32.96 -10.37 -20.80
N SER A 45 33.38 -9.85 -21.96
CA SER A 45 34.10 -10.64 -22.98
C SER A 45 35.43 -11.22 -22.48
N LYS A 46 36.01 -10.62 -21.44
CA LYS A 46 37.26 -11.04 -20.80
C LYS A 46 37.04 -11.79 -19.49
N GLY A 47 35.79 -12.13 -19.16
CA GLY A 47 35.43 -12.91 -17.98
C GLY A 47 35.43 -12.12 -16.67
N ILE A 48 35.40 -10.78 -16.73
CA ILE A 48 35.31 -9.91 -15.55
C ILE A 48 33.85 -9.56 -15.32
N ASN A 49 33.31 -9.97 -14.16
CA ASN A 49 31.93 -9.65 -13.77
C ASN A 49 31.88 -8.32 -13.01
N TYR A 50 31.49 -7.25 -13.70
CA TYR A 50 31.38 -5.91 -13.14
C TYR A 50 30.40 -5.81 -11.94
N TYR A 51 29.34 -6.62 -11.93
CA TYR A 51 28.29 -6.60 -10.90
C TYR A 51 28.51 -7.64 -9.78
N LYS A 52 29.69 -8.24 -9.70
CA LYS A 52 30.00 -9.23 -8.66
C LYS A 52 29.87 -8.61 -7.26
N ASN A 53 29.24 -9.36 -6.36
CA ASN A 53 29.14 -9.01 -4.95
C ASN A 53 30.15 -9.84 -4.16
N PHE A 54 30.72 -9.25 -3.12
CA PHE A 54 31.78 -9.82 -2.31
C PHE A 54 31.29 -10.02 -0.87
N LYS A 55 31.63 -11.15 -0.25
CA LYS A 55 31.18 -11.47 1.11
C LYS A 55 32.07 -10.88 2.19
N ASN A 56 33.36 -10.69 1.89
CA ASN A 56 34.34 -10.15 2.83
C ASN A 56 35.51 -9.47 2.10
N ILE A 57 36.32 -8.73 2.85
CA ILE A 57 37.46 -7.96 2.33
C ILE A 57 38.53 -8.84 1.66
N PHE A 58 38.75 -10.05 2.15
CA PHE A 58 39.72 -10.99 1.57
C PHE A 58 39.29 -11.51 0.20
N GLU A 59 37.99 -11.79 0.02
CA GLU A 59 37.40 -12.17 -1.26
C GLU A 59 37.54 -11.04 -2.28
N LEU A 60 37.27 -9.80 -1.87
CA LEU A 60 37.49 -8.62 -2.71
C LEU A 60 38.95 -8.50 -3.14
N ASN A 61 39.90 -8.57 -2.20
CA ASN A 61 41.33 -8.42 -2.52
C ASN A 61 41.85 -9.56 -3.43
N ASN A 62 41.37 -10.79 -3.25
CA ASN A 62 41.69 -11.91 -4.14
C ASN A 62 41.13 -11.69 -5.56
N GLU A 63 39.89 -11.21 -5.68
CA GLU A 63 39.31 -10.90 -6.98
C GLU A 63 40.05 -9.75 -7.67
N LEU A 64 40.30 -8.64 -6.96
CA LEU A 64 41.02 -7.49 -7.51
C LEU A 64 42.42 -7.89 -8.01
N ASN A 65 43.13 -8.74 -7.27
CA ASN A 65 44.42 -9.26 -7.71
C ASN A 65 44.32 -10.22 -8.90
N THR A 66 43.18 -10.89 -9.09
CA THR A 66 42.89 -11.71 -10.28
C THR A 66 42.58 -10.83 -11.49
N GLU A 67 41.73 -9.82 -11.32
CA GLU A 67 41.43 -8.82 -12.35
C GLU A 67 42.69 -8.07 -12.80
N ILE A 68 43.56 -7.68 -11.86
CA ILE A 68 44.86 -7.07 -12.16
C ILE A 68 45.72 -7.97 -13.05
N LYS A 69 45.74 -9.29 -12.80
CA LYS A 69 46.46 -10.24 -13.66
C LYS A 69 45.86 -10.29 -15.07
N ILE A 70 44.52 -10.32 -15.18
CA ILE A 70 43.83 -10.29 -16.47
C ILE A 70 44.21 -9.00 -17.23
N PHE A 71 44.13 -7.83 -16.60
CA PHE A 71 44.51 -6.56 -17.24
C PHE A 71 45.99 -6.53 -17.66
N ASN A 72 46.91 -7.07 -16.86
CA ASN A 72 48.32 -7.16 -17.21
C ASN A 72 48.61 -8.11 -18.37
N ASP A 73 47.90 -9.24 -18.43
CA ASP A 73 47.99 -10.20 -19.54
C ASP A 73 47.45 -9.59 -20.84
N LEU A 74 46.30 -8.91 -20.77
CA LEU A 74 45.71 -8.19 -21.91
C LEU A 74 46.60 -7.04 -22.39
N ALA A 75 47.20 -6.28 -21.47
CA ALA A 75 48.17 -5.23 -21.80
C ALA A 75 49.41 -5.81 -22.50
N SER A 76 49.87 -6.98 -22.07
CA SER A 76 51.06 -7.64 -22.64
C SER A 76 50.81 -8.23 -24.02
N LYS A 77 49.56 -8.61 -24.33
CA LYS A 77 49.12 -9.13 -25.63
C LYS A 77 48.58 -8.04 -26.57
N GLU A 78 48.56 -6.77 -26.13
CA GLU A 78 47.97 -5.64 -26.85
C GLU A 78 46.47 -5.81 -27.17
N GLU A 79 45.74 -6.54 -26.31
CA GLU A 79 44.30 -6.86 -26.48
C GLU A 79 43.36 -5.91 -25.70
N LEU A 80 43.86 -4.76 -25.22
CA LEU A 80 43.08 -3.75 -24.50
C LEU A 80 42.26 -2.86 -25.46
N ILE A 81 41.33 -3.47 -26.19
CA ILE A 81 40.49 -2.79 -27.19
C ILE A 81 39.68 -1.68 -26.52
N GLY A 82 39.82 -0.45 -27.01
CA GLY A 82 39.08 0.73 -26.52
C GLY A 82 39.81 1.52 -25.43
N PHE A 83 40.91 1.01 -24.88
CA PHE A 83 41.80 1.78 -24.00
C PHE A 83 42.74 2.69 -24.80
N ASP A 84 43.20 3.79 -24.19
CA ASP A 84 44.29 4.58 -24.77
C ASP A 84 45.55 3.72 -24.97
N PHE A 85 46.24 3.88 -26.10
CA PHE A 85 47.52 3.22 -26.36
C PHE A 85 48.55 3.48 -25.24
N LYS A 86 48.56 4.70 -24.68
CA LYS A 86 49.40 5.06 -23.52
C LYS A 86 48.99 4.32 -22.25
N ALA A 87 47.70 3.96 -22.11
CA ALA A 87 47.20 3.20 -20.97
C ALA A 87 47.75 1.76 -20.95
N SER A 88 47.90 1.11 -22.11
CA SER A 88 48.45 -0.26 -22.19
C SER A 88 49.86 -0.35 -21.57
N ALA A 89 50.75 0.59 -21.94
CA ALA A 89 52.09 0.66 -21.37
C ALA A 89 52.09 0.98 -19.86
N LEU A 90 51.17 1.83 -19.41
CA LEU A 90 51.02 2.19 -18.00
C LEU A 90 50.51 1.03 -17.14
N LEU A 91 49.49 0.31 -17.61
CA LEU A 91 48.93 -0.85 -16.92
C LEU A 91 50.03 -1.91 -16.73
N LYS A 92 50.73 -2.28 -17.81
CA LYS A 92 51.83 -3.26 -17.77
C LYS A 92 52.95 -2.89 -16.80
N ARG A 93 53.30 -1.60 -16.71
CA ARG A 93 54.43 -1.14 -15.87
C ARG A 93 54.04 -0.91 -14.41
N ASN A 94 52.85 -0.38 -14.18
CA ASN A 94 52.48 0.22 -12.89
C ASN A 94 51.30 -0.47 -12.19
N LEU A 95 50.48 -1.28 -12.88
CA LEU A 95 49.39 -2.03 -12.26
C LEU A 95 49.92 -3.30 -11.59
N LYS A 96 50.43 -3.17 -10.37
CA LYS A 96 50.89 -4.33 -9.58
C LYS A 96 49.74 -4.89 -8.72
N THR A 97 49.98 -6.02 -8.07
CA THR A 97 49.08 -6.54 -7.04
C THR A 97 48.89 -5.53 -5.89
N LEU A 98 47.73 -5.57 -5.26
CA LEU A 98 47.39 -4.80 -4.07
C LEU A 98 47.81 -5.58 -2.82
N THR A 99 48.43 -4.89 -1.88
CA THR A 99 48.86 -5.49 -0.61
C THR A 99 48.07 -4.90 0.56
N ASP A 100 47.88 -5.71 1.59
CA ASP A 100 47.06 -5.38 2.76
C ASP A 100 47.62 -4.17 3.53
N ASN A 101 48.94 -3.94 3.43
CA ASN A 101 49.65 -2.84 4.08
C ASN A 101 49.54 -1.49 3.34
N ASP A 102 48.73 -1.39 2.29
CA ASP A 102 48.70 -0.22 1.41
C ASP A 102 47.45 0.67 1.59
N TYR A 103 46.70 0.48 2.67
CA TYR A 103 45.49 1.25 2.97
C TYR A 103 45.72 2.36 3.99
N TYR A 104 45.17 3.54 3.68
CA TYR A 104 45.23 4.75 4.51
C TYR A 104 43.84 5.32 4.74
N LYS A 105 43.61 5.91 5.91
CA LYS A 105 42.35 6.54 6.32
C LYS A 105 42.55 8.03 6.51
N LEU A 106 41.93 8.80 5.63
CA LEU A 106 41.79 10.25 5.74
C LEU A 106 40.53 10.55 6.54
N ASN A 107 40.67 11.16 7.73
CA ASN A 107 39.52 11.61 8.52
C ASN A 107 39.33 13.12 8.37
N LEU A 108 38.08 13.52 8.16
CA LEU A 108 37.58 14.89 8.18
C LEU A 108 36.79 15.07 9.48
N ASP A 109 37.23 15.98 10.33
CA ASP A 109 36.54 16.30 11.59
C ASP A 109 35.54 17.43 11.38
N LEU A 110 34.26 17.17 11.66
CA LEU A 110 33.17 18.14 11.47
C LEU A 110 32.70 18.75 12.80
N ARG A 111 33.36 18.45 13.92
CA ARG A 111 32.96 18.92 15.26
C ARG A 111 32.97 20.44 15.44
N GLU A 112 33.79 21.13 14.66
CA GLU A 112 33.93 22.59 14.71
C GLU A 112 32.89 23.32 13.82
N LEU A 113 32.00 22.58 13.15
CA LEU A 113 30.91 23.15 12.35
C LEU A 113 29.67 23.37 13.22
N ASN A 114 29.24 24.62 13.37
CA ASN A 114 28.11 24.99 14.24
C ASN A 114 26.72 24.79 13.60
N ASP A 115 26.65 24.55 12.28
CA ASP A 115 25.38 24.46 11.54
C ASP A 115 25.05 23.02 11.10
N ASN A 116 23.99 22.45 11.70
CA ASN A 116 23.49 21.11 11.38
C ASN A 116 23.02 20.95 9.92
N ALA A 117 22.53 22.02 9.28
CA ALA A 117 22.09 21.94 7.88
C ALA A 117 23.28 21.79 6.92
N ASN A 118 24.37 22.49 7.19
CA ASN A 118 25.62 22.34 6.43
C ASN A 118 26.24 20.96 6.66
N LEU A 119 26.16 20.43 7.88
CA LEU A 119 26.70 19.11 8.20
C LEU A 119 26.05 17.97 7.37
N THR A 120 24.73 18.01 7.17
CA THR A 120 24.04 17.04 6.31
C THR A 120 24.44 17.19 4.84
N LYS A 121 24.49 18.43 4.33
CA LYS A 121 24.93 18.68 2.94
C LYS A 121 26.36 18.21 2.69
N ILE A 122 27.28 18.45 3.63
CA ILE A 122 28.67 17.99 3.54
C ILE A 122 28.74 16.46 3.47
N LYS A 123 27.92 15.76 4.28
CA LYS A 123 27.81 14.30 4.26
C LYS A 123 27.32 13.79 2.90
N ASP A 124 26.27 14.40 2.36
CA ASP A 124 25.71 14.01 1.06
C ASP A 124 26.72 14.25 -0.08
N ILE A 125 27.43 15.37 -0.05
CA ILE A 125 28.51 15.67 -0.99
C ILE A 125 29.63 14.62 -0.88
N PHE A 126 30.10 14.33 0.32
CA PHE A 126 31.16 13.34 0.56
C PHE A 126 30.75 11.94 0.10
N LEU A 127 29.50 11.53 0.34
CA LEU A 127 28.99 10.24 -0.08
C LEU A 127 28.98 10.09 -1.60
N ASN A 128 28.69 11.15 -2.34
CA ASN A 128 28.61 11.13 -3.81
C ASN A 128 29.96 11.30 -4.53
N LEU A 129 31.03 11.67 -3.81
CA LEU A 129 32.35 11.94 -4.41
C LEU A 129 33.25 10.72 -4.47
N ASN A 130 33.64 10.27 -5.66
CA ASN A 130 34.56 9.13 -5.79
C ASN A 130 36.02 9.58 -5.66
N SER A 131 36.86 8.82 -4.95
CA SER A 131 38.29 9.11 -4.96
C SER A 131 38.95 8.57 -6.23
N VAL A 132 40.16 9.03 -6.53
CA VAL A 132 40.99 8.49 -7.63
C VAL A 132 41.80 7.26 -7.21
N SER A 133 41.62 6.74 -6.00
CA SER A 133 42.24 5.48 -5.58
C SER A 133 41.67 4.30 -6.34
N LEU A 134 42.45 3.23 -6.52
CA LEU A 134 41.96 1.98 -7.09
C LEU A 134 40.91 1.30 -6.20
N VAL A 135 40.96 1.50 -4.89
CA VAL A 135 40.00 0.94 -3.95
C VAL A 135 39.77 1.95 -2.84
N ASP A 136 38.52 2.33 -2.62
CA ASP A 136 38.15 3.26 -1.57
C ASP A 136 36.85 2.88 -0.86
N PHE A 137 36.82 3.15 0.44
CA PHE A 137 35.72 2.94 1.35
C PHE A 137 35.37 4.26 2.02
N LYS A 138 34.08 4.49 2.26
CA LYS A 138 33.57 5.67 2.94
C LYS A 138 32.90 5.27 4.25
N GLU A 139 33.37 5.84 5.35
CA GLU A 139 32.79 5.65 6.67
C GLU A 139 32.20 6.97 7.13
N ILE A 140 30.90 6.98 7.41
CA ILE A 140 30.18 8.17 7.85
C ILE A 140 29.76 7.96 9.31
N SER A 141 30.26 8.82 10.19
CA SER A 141 29.83 8.93 11.58
C SER A 141 29.07 10.25 11.80
N GLU A 142 28.53 10.47 12.99
CA GLU A 142 27.75 11.68 13.29
C GLU A 142 28.52 12.98 13.02
N GLN A 143 29.79 13.04 13.43
CA GLN A 143 30.62 14.26 13.35
C GLN A 143 31.99 14.01 12.68
N ARG A 144 32.17 12.87 12.02
CA ARG A 144 33.42 12.51 11.34
C ARG A 144 33.12 11.78 10.03
N LEU A 145 33.85 12.15 8.98
CA LEU A 145 33.83 11.47 7.69
C LEU A 145 35.20 10.85 7.47
N SER A 146 35.25 9.60 7.04
CA SER A 146 36.51 8.93 6.78
C SER A 146 36.54 8.31 5.39
N LEU A 147 37.55 8.69 4.60
CA LEU A 147 37.86 8.04 3.33
C LEU A 147 39.02 7.07 3.57
N VAL A 148 38.75 5.78 3.50
CA VAL A 148 39.79 4.74 3.52
C VAL A 148 40.14 4.38 2.09
N TYR A 149 41.38 4.56 1.68
CA TYR A 149 41.79 4.38 0.29
C TYR A 149 43.10 3.57 0.16
N ASN A 150 43.24 2.85 -0.93
CA ASN A 150 44.50 2.21 -1.29
C ASN A 150 45.48 3.26 -1.84
N LYS A 151 46.76 3.19 -1.46
CA LYS A 151 47.77 4.15 -1.90
C LYS A 151 47.97 4.17 -3.42
N ARG A 152 47.57 3.13 -4.14
CA ARG A 152 47.60 3.12 -5.61
C ARG A 152 46.33 3.77 -6.15
N GLY A 153 46.50 4.71 -7.07
CA GLY A 153 45.40 5.41 -7.72
C GLY A 153 45.61 5.57 -9.22
N ALA A 154 44.51 5.79 -9.93
CA ALA A 154 44.46 6.08 -11.36
C ALA A 154 43.79 7.45 -11.55
N SER A 155 44.45 8.36 -12.26
CA SER A 155 43.92 9.71 -12.49
C SER A 155 44.39 10.29 -13.83
N LEU A 156 43.74 11.36 -14.26
CA LEU A 156 44.17 12.26 -15.33
C LEU A 156 44.75 13.53 -14.71
N TYR A 157 46.04 13.78 -14.92
CA TYR A 157 46.70 14.99 -14.44
C TYR A 157 47.27 15.75 -15.63
N HIS A 158 46.80 16.97 -15.89
CA HIS A 158 47.17 17.76 -17.08
C HIS A 158 47.06 16.96 -18.40
N ASN A 159 45.98 16.19 -18.57
CA ASN A 159 45.75 15.29 -19.71
C ASN A 159 46.78 14.15 -19.89
N GLU A 160 47.62 13.91 -18.89
CA GLU A 160 48.47 12.72 -18.82
C GLU A 160 47.82 11.65 -17.93
N LEU A 161 47.80 10.42 -18.42
CA LEU A 161 47.31 9.27 -17.66
C LEU A 161 48.31 8.92 -16.56
N ILE A 162 47.83 8.80 -15.33
CA ILE A 162 48.65 8.46 -14.17
C ILE A 162 48.12 7.20 -13.53
N LEU A 163 49.03 6.24 -13.32
CA LEU A 163 48.81 5.07 -12.48
C LEU A 163 50.04 4.93 -11.59
N ALA A 164 49.92 5.29 -10.31
CA ALA A 164 51.05 5.34 -9.39
C ALA A 164 50.62 5.18 -7.93
N ASN A 165 51.59 4.95 -7.05
CA ASN A 165 51.38 5.03 -5.61
C ASN A 165 51.51 6.49 -5.14
N ALA A 166 50.56 6.96 -4.34
CA ALA A 166 50.59 8.21 -3.62
C ALA A 166 51.60 8.16 -2.45
N ARG A 167 52.08 9.33 -2.01
CA ARG A 167 52.90 9.48 -0.80
C ARG A 167 52.05 9.39 0.48
N ASP A 168 52.71 9.09 1.60
CA ASP A 168 52.08 8.86 2.90
C ASP A 168 51.74 10.13 3.69
N ASN A 169 51.84 11.31 3.07
CA ASN A 169 51.56 12.62 3.69
C ASN A 169 50.20 13.19 3.23
N ILE A 170 49.66 14.16 3.96
CA ILE A 170 48.49 14.92 3.47
C ILE A 170 48.98 16.02 2.53
N SER A 171 48.36 16.10 1.35
CA SER A 171 48.57 17.17 0.37
C SER A 171 47.24 17.91 0.19
N LEU A 172 47.15 19.15 0.70
CA LEU A 172 45.94 19.98 0.59
C LEU A 172 45.77 20.61 -0.80
N LEU A 173 46.88 20.83 -1.52
CA LEU A 173 46.91 21.54 -2.79
C LEU A 173 47.45 20.63 -3.91
N GLU A 174 46.85 20.73 -5.09
CA GLU A 174 47.29 20.03 -6.30
C GLU A 174 48.42 20.82 -7.03
N ASN A 175 49.42 21.30 -6.28
CA ASN A 175 50.43 22.23 -6.79
C ASN A 175 51.72 21.55 -7.29
N PHE A 176 51.78 20.23 -7.39
CA PHE A 176 53.01 19.48 -7.67
C PHE A 176 53.33 19.33 -9.17
N LYS A 177 54.62 19.15 -9.49
CA LYS A 177 55.10 18.97 -10.88
C LYS A 177 54.69 17.61 -11.42
N GLU A 178 54.92 16.55 -10.64
CA GLU A 178 54.47 15.20 -10.95
C GLU A 178 53.56 14.69 -9.84
N ALA A 179 52.48 13.96 -10.19
CA ALA A 179 51.52 13.49 -9.19
C ALA A 179 52.11 12.49 -8.18
N LYS A 180 53.16 11.76 -8.57
CA LYS A 180 53.83 10.77 -7.71
C LYS A 180 54.64 11.40 -6.57
N ASP A 181 54.94 12.70 -6.63
CA ASP A 181 55.78 13.38 -5.64
C ASP A 181 55.01 13.70 -4.35
N ASN A 182 53.68 13.60 -4.39
CA ASN A 182 52.79 13.94 -3.29
C ASN A 182 51.63 12.95 -3.20
N ASN A 183 50.73 13.18 -2.25
CA ASN A 183 49.52 12.41 -2.13
C ASN A 183 48.43 12.96 -3.06
N PHE A 184 48.57 12.64 -4.35
CA PHE A 184 47.63 13.08 -5.38
C PHE A 184 46.20 12.58 -5.17
N ILE A 185 46.02 11.43 -4.49
CA ILE A 185 44.69 10.89 -4.18
C ILE A 185 43.96 11.85 -3.24
N VAL A 186 44.61 12.23 -2.14
CA VAL A 186 44.04 13.16 -1.17
C VAL A 186 43.89 14.56 -1.75
N ALA A 187 44.91 15.08 -2.46
CA ALA A 187 44.83 16.40 -3.07
C ALA A 187 43.67 16.52 -4.06
N ARG A 188 43.46 15.49 -4.90
CA ARG A 188 42.37 15.47 -5.88
C ARG A 188 41.01 15.35 -5.22
N PHE A 189 40.90 14.48 -4.22
CA PHE A 189 39.66 14.33 -3.45
C PHE A 189 39.26 15.63 -2.74
N ILE A 190 40.22 16.33 -2.12
CA ILE A 190 39.99 17.63 -1.47
C ILE A 190 39.59 18.69 -2.50
N LEU A 191 40.21 18.71 -3.69
CA LEU A 191 39.83 19.64 -4.76
C LEU A 191 38.38 19.44 -5.21
N GLU A 192 37.98 18.19 -5.49
CA GLU A 192 36.61 17.87 -5.92
C GLU A 192 35.59 18.16 -4.81
N LEU A 193 35.96 17.87 -3.55
CA LEU A 193 35.16 18.25 -2.39
C LEU A 193 35.03 19.77 -2.29
N ALA A 194 36.11 20.53 -2.44
CA ALA A 194 36.09 21.99 -2.38
C ALA A 194 35.19 22.62 -3.45
N LEU A 195 35.24 22.09 -4.69
CA LEU A 195 34.35 22.53 -5.78
C LEU A 195 32.87 22.30 -5.41
N LYS A 196 32.53 21.12 -4.90
CA LYS A 196 31.15 20.77 -4.53
C LYS A 196 30.65 21.55 -3.30
N LEU A 197 31.52 21.81 -2.33
CA LEU A 197 31.18 22.65 -1.18
C LEU A 197 30.87 24.09 -1.62
N LYS A 198 31.68 24.64 -2.53
CA LYS A 198 31.46 25.97 -3.09
C LYS A 198 30.17 26.05 -3.91
N GLU A 199 29.86 25.03 -4.73
CA GLU A 199 28.57 24.91 -5.43
C GLU A 199 27.37 24.88 -4.47
N ALA A 200 27.54 24.29 -3.28
CA ALA A 200 26.52 24.21 -2.23
C ALA A 200 26.43 25.46 -1.33
N ASN A 201 27.18 26.53 -1.66
CA ASN A 201 27.32 27.75 -0.86
C ASN A 201 27.84 27.51 0.57
N ILE A 202 28.78 26.58 0.73
CA ILE A 202 29.47 26.30 1.99
C ILE A 202 30.88 26.87 1.90
N ASP A 203 31.21 27.85 2.73
CA ASP A 203 32.53 28.50 2.77
C ASP A 203 33.33 28.02 3.99
N GLU A 204 34.01 26.89 3.83
CA GLU A 204 34.80 26.24 4.88
C GLU A 204 36.26 26.07 4.48
N SER A 205 37.19 26.21 5.41
CA SER A 205 38.62 25.96 5.15
C SER A 205 39.03 24.55 5.59
N PHE A 206 40.02 23.97 4.91
CA PHE A 206 40.65 22.71 5.33
C PHE A 206 41.93 23.00 6.11
N SER A 207 42.15 22.26 7.20
CA SER A 207 43.40 22.36 7.95
C SER A 207 44.11 21.03 8.15
N TYR A 208 45.43 21.07 8.21
CA TYR A 208 46.26 19.92 8.52
C TYR A 208 47.39 20.33 9.47
N LYS A 209 47.57 19.57 10.56
CA LYS A 209 48.64 19.79 11.53
C LYS A 209 49.80 18.82 11.26
N PHE A 210 50.99 19.37 11.04
CA PHE A 210 52.19 18.56 10.88
C PHE A 210 52.57 17.89 12.21
N SER A 211 52.71 16.57 12.20
CA SER A 211 53.09 15.78 13.38
C SER A 211 54.47 16.15 13.94
N SER A 212 55.36 16.70 13.12
CA SER A 212 56.74 17.01 13.51
C SER A 212 56.91 18.35 14.24
N ASN A 213 56.14 19.38 13.86
CA ASN A 213 56.42 20.77 14.27
C ASN A 213 55.21 21.48 14.90
N GLY A 214 54.01 20.87 14.92
CA GLY A 214 52.79 21.48 15.43
C GLY A 214 52.22 22.63 14.58
N ASN A 215 52.93 23.04 13.52
CA ASN A 215 52.45 24.03 12.57
C ASN A 215 51.18 23.53 11.89
N GLU A 216 50.17 24.40 11.84
CA GLU A 216 48.90 24.15 11.17
C GLU A 216 48.91 24.83 9.80
N MET A 217 48.67 24.06 8.75
CA MET A 217 48.47 24.57 7.41
C MET A 217 46.97 24.68 7.16
N ILE A 218 46.49 25.91 6.95
CA ILE A 218 45.09 26.20 6.67
C ILE A 218 44.99 26.66 5.22
N LYS A 219 44.03 26.12 4.47
CA LYS A 219 43.76 26.45 3.07
C LYS A 219 42.27 26.68 2.85
N SER A 220 41.92 27.82 2.25
CA SER A 220 40.54 28.14 1.87
C SER A 220 40.12 27.35 0.63
N LEU A 221 38.80 27.23 0.39
CA LEU A 221 38.28 26.61 -0.83
C LEU A 221 38.80 27.31 -2.08
N ASP A 222 38.83 28.64 -2.06
CA ASP A 222 39.31 29.45 -3.18
C ASP A 222 40.77 29.16 -3.52
N GLU A 223 41.63 29.03 -2.52
CA GLU A 223 43.04 28.71 -2.75
C GLU A 223 43.20 27.30 -3.35
N ILE A 224 42.45 26.32 -2.83
CA ILE A 224 42.48 24.95 -3.34
C ILE A 224 42.01 24.89 -4.80
N ILE A 225 40.88 25.55 -5.10
CA ILE A 225 40.31 25.62 -6.44
C ILE A 225 41.25 26.35 -7.40
N TYR A 226 41.84 27.48 -6.97
CA TYR A 226 42.81 28.23 -7.75
C TYR A 226 43.98 27.34 -8.20
N TRP A 227 44.66 26.68 -7.25
CA TRP A 227 45.76 25.77 -7.59
C TRP A 227 45.33 24.57 -8.43
N GLY A 228 44.10 24.07 -8.25
CA GLY A 228 43.53 23.01 -9.08
C GLY A 228 43.27 23.43 -10.53
N SER A 229 42.97 24.72 -10.76
CA SER A 229 42.65 25.27 -12.09
C SER A 229 43.87 25.61 -12.95
N LEU A 230 45.04 25.81 -12.34
CA LEU A 230 46.25 26.20 -13.04
C LEU A 230 46.85 25.06 -13.88
N ASN A 231 47.39 25.42 -15.03
CA ASN A 231 48.18 24.52 -15.87
C ASN A 231 49.58 24.29 -15.29
N LYS A 232 50.31 23.31 -15.86
CA LYS A 232 51.66 22.94 -15.41
C LYS A 232 52.64 24.11 -15.42
N GLU A 233 52.63 24.92 -16.47
CA GLU A 233 53.52 26.08 -16.63
C GLU A 233 53.17 27.21 -15.65
N GLU A 234 51.88 27.50 -15.48
CA GLU A 234 51.38 28.52 -14.55
C GLU A 234 51.68 28.14 -13.09
N LYS A 235 51.59 26.86 -12.73
CA LYS A 235 52.00 26.35 -11.42
C LYS A 235 53.48 26.56 -11.14
N GLU A 236 54.34 26.36 -12.15
CA GLU A 236 55.79 26.57 -12.02
C GLU A 236 56.11 28.06 -11.87
N GLU A 237 55.48 28.93 -12.66
CA GLU A 237 55.64 30.39 -12.57
C GLU A 237 55.18 30.93 -11.21
N GLN A 238 54.00 30.53 -10.74
CA GLN A 238 53.46 30.99 -9.46
C GLN A 238 54.31 30.52 -8.28
N LYS A 239 54.87 29.30 -8.37
CA LYS A 239 55.83 28.81 -7.37
C LYS A 239 57.14 29.59 -7.39
N ALA A 240 57.64 29.96 -8.56
CA ALA A 240 58.84 30.78 -8.69
C ALA A 240 58.61 32.17 -8.06
N LYS A 241 57.51 32.85 -8.42
CA LYS A 241 57.12 34.14 -7.83
C LYS A 241 56.98 34.07 -6.30
N THR A 242 56.30 33.04 -5.79
CA THR A 242 56.13 32.85 -4.34
C THR A 242 57.48 32.64 -3.64
N LYS A 243 58.40 31.90 -4.27
CA LYS A 243 59.73 31.65 -3.73
C LYS A 243 60.58 32.92 -3.71
N GLU A 244 60.60 33.67 -4.81
CA GLU A 244 61.30 34.96 -4.90
C GLU A 244 60.78 35.95 -3.84
N GLN A 245 59.46 36.04 -3.67
CA GLN A 245 58.84 36.91 -2.68
C GLN A 245 59.18 36.48 -1.24
N ASN A 246 59.20 35.17 -0.95
CA ASN A 246 59.62 34.68 0.37
C ASN A 246 61.10 34.97 0.66
N GLU A 247 61.99 34.77 -0.33
CA GLU A 247 63.41 35.09 -0.19
C GLU A 247 63.63 36.60 0.01
N LEU A 248 62.86 37.45 -0.68
CA LEU A 248 62.86 38.91 -0.50
C LEU A 248 62.41 39.30 0.92
N ASN A 249 61.33 38.70 1.42
CA ASN A 249 60.81 38.92 2.77
C ASN A 249 61.79 38.47 3.87
N GLU A 250 62.45 37.33 3.70
CA GLU A 250 63.47 36.84 4.63
C GLU A 250 64.66 37.79 4.71
N LYS A 251 65.14 38.27 3.54
CA LYS A 251 66.22 39.27 3.46
C LYS A 251 65.80 40.59 4.14
N ALA A 252 64.60 41.09 3.84
CA ALA A 252 64.04 42.29 4.45
C ALA A 252 63.99 42.17 5.98
N THR A 253 63.47 41.06 6.50
CA THR A 253 63.37 40.78 7.94
C THR A 253 64.74 40.72 8.62
N GLN A 254 65.74 40.10 7.99
CA GLN A 254 67.10 40.04 8.54
C GLN A 254 67.76 41.42 8.62
N ILE A 255 67.57 42.26 7.60
CA ILE A 255 68.09 43.63 7.57
C ILE A 255 67.38 44.48 8.62
N ALA A 256 66.05 44.43 8.70
CA ALA A 256 65.25 45.16 9.70
C ALA A 256 65.68 44.81 11.14
N LYS A 257 65.91 43.52 11.44
CA LYS A 257 66.40 43.07 12.75
C LYS A 257 67.80 43.59 13.09
N LYS A 258 68.69 43.73 12.10
CA LYS A 258 70.03 44.30 12.31
C LYS A 258 69.96 45.80 12.58
N GLU A 259 69.23 46.55 11.75
CA GLU A 259 69.06 47.99 11.92
C GLU A 259 68.44 48.35 13.27
N ILE A 260 67.39 47.63 13.71
CA ILE A 260 66.77 47.86 15.04
C ILE A 260 67.79 47.62 16.17
N LYS A 261 68.64 46.60 16.06
CA LYS A 261 69.70 46.33 17.06
C LYS A 261 70.74 47.46 17.09
N GLU A 262 71.12 47.97 15.93
CA GLU A 262 72.07 49.08 15.81
C GLU A 262 71.49 50.38 16.38
N GLU A 263 70.23 50.70 16.09
CA GLU A 263 69.51 51.84 16.68
C GLU A 263 69.42 51.75 18.21
N ILE A 264 69.07 50.57 18.73
CA ILE A 264 69.01 50.33 20.19
C ILE A 264 70.40 50.53 20.81
N ASN A 265 71.46 50.01 20.18
CA ASN A 265 72.83 50.17 20.68
C ASN A 265 73.30 51.63 20.62
N ALA A 266 72.93 52.39 19.59
CA ALA A 266 73.24 53.82 19.46
C ALA A 266 72.48 54.69 20.49
N SER A 267 71.28 54.28 20.90
CA SER A 267 70.46 54.99 21.89
C SER A 267 70.87 54.76 23.35
N ARG A 268 71.81 53.83 23.63
CA ARG A 268 72.29 53.57 24.99
C ARG A 268 73.29 54.65 25.44
N ALA A 269 72.94 55.40 26.48
CA ALA A 269 73.79 56.40 27.13
C ALA A 269 74.89 55.78 28.03
N SER A 270 75.53 54.70 27.58
CA SER A 270 76.70 54.10 28.23
C SER A 270 77.87 54.18 27.26
N LEU A 271 79.05 54.58 27.75
CA LEU A 271 80.28 54.79 26.97
C LEU A 271 80.40 53.76 25.84
N ALA A 272 80.66 54.27 24.63
CA ALA A 272 80.95 53.44 23.46
C ALA A 272 81.95 52.35 23.86
N LYS A 273 81.64 51.09 23.54
CA LYS A 273 82.60 50.00 23.73
C LYS A 273 83.86 50.36 22.95
N ASP A 274 84.95 50.61 23.67
CA ASP A 274 86.29 50.56 23.09
C ASP A 274 86.52 49.17 22.51
N SER A 275 86.44 49.07 21.18
CA SER A 275 87.10 48.03 20.41
C SER A 275 87.88 48.69 19.28
N THR A 276 89.16 48.82 19.57
CA THR A 276 90.29 49.08 18.70
C THR A 276 90.27 48.21 17.43
N ASN A 277 90.64 48.84 16.30
CA ASN A 277 91.07 48.27 15.02
C ASN A 277 90.08 47.40 14.22
N GLU A 278 89.29 48.04 13.35
CA GLU A 278 89.48 47.96 11.89
C GLU A 278 88.48 48.88 11.16
N SER A 279 89.01 49.73 10.27
CA SER A 279 88.31 50.50 9.23
C SER A 279 87.31 51.59 9.66
N LEU A 280 87.86 52.79 9.83
CA LEU A 280 87.22 54.10 9.75
C LEU A 280 86.63 54.43 8.34
N ASP A 281 86.12 53.43 7.60
CA ASP A 281 85.50 53.57 6.27
C ASP A 281 83.99 53.24 6.25
N THR A 282 83.36 53.03 7.40
CA THR A 282 81.92 52.69 7.48
C THR A 282 81.05 53.80 8.08
N GLN A 283 81.63 54.95 8.43
CA GLN A 283 80.86 56.12 8.83
C GLN A 283 80.36 56.86 7.59
N LYS A 284 79.08 56.67 7.28
CA LYS A 284 78.35 57.13 6.08
C LYS A 284 78.75 56.35 4.82
N ALA A 285 78.26 55.13 4.69
CA ALA A 285 77.96 54.64 3.34
C ALA A 285 76.70 55.38 2.86
N PRO A 286 76.77 56.37 1.95
CA PRO A 286 75.63 56.60 1.08
C PRO A 286 75.34 55.27 0.39
N VAL A 287 74.05 55.01 0.10
CA VAL A 287 73.55 53.91 -0.74
C VAL A 287 74.68 53.30 -1.55
N ARG A 288 75.11 52.08 -1.22
CA ARG A 288 76.09 51.35 -2.02
C ARG A 288 75.48 51.20 -3.41
N LEU A 289 75.81 52.10 -4.33
CA LEU A 289 75.64 51.92 -5.75
C LEU A 289 76.40 50.63 -6.07
N ALA A 290 75.67 49.56 -6.37
CA ALA A 290 76.26 48.30 -6.78
C ALA A 290 77.17 48.60 -7.97
N ASN A 291 78.48 48.48 -7.77
CA ASN A 291 79.44 48.70 -8.83
C ASN A 291 79.19 47.61 -9.88
N ILE A 292 79.02 48.00 -11.14
CA ILE A 292 78.65 47.12 -12.27
C ILE A 292 79.57 45.87 -12.40
N LYS A 293 80.76 45.90 -11.81
CA LYS A 293 81.70 44.76 -11.80
C LYS A 293 81.28 43.59 -10.90
N THR A 294 80.52 43.79 -9.83
CA THR A 294 80.04 42.68 -8.96
C THR A 294 78.73 42.05 -9.42
N LEU A 295 78.12 42.57 -10.50
CA LEU A 295 76.86 42.05 -11.08
C LEU A 295 77.06 40.81 -11.96
N ASN A 296 78.30 40.47 -12.34
CA ASN A 296 78.58 39.34 -13.24
C ASN A 296 78.88 38.03 -12.50
N ASP A 297 79.19 38.05 -11.20
CA ASP A 297 79.75 36.87 -10.50
C ASP A 297 78.75 36.12 -9.60
N GLU A 298 77.54 36.64 -9.35
CA GLU A 298 76.56 36.00 -8.42
C GLU A 298 75.14 35.86 -8.99
N LEU A 299 75.00 35.41 -10.24
CA LEU A 299 73.69 34.97 -10.75
C LEU A 299 73.76 33.52 -11.22
N PRO A 300 72.89 32.62 -10.70
CA PRO A 300 72.81 31.26 -11.20
C PRO A 300 72.43 31.30 -12.69
N HIS A 301 73.25 30.66 -13.52
CA HIS A 301 72.99 30.46 -14.95
C HIS A 301 71.75 29.58 -15.14
N THR A 302 70.57 30.17 -15.06
CA THR A 302 69.36 29.60 -15.66
C THR A 302 68.33 30.71 -15.83
N GLN A 303 67.94 30.92 -17.09
CA GLN A 303 66.85 31.76 -17.62
C GLN A 303 67.23 33.16 -18.16
N SER A 304 66.73 33.40 -19.39
CA SER A 304 66.73 34.61 -20.23
C SER A 304 68.00 34.96 -21.03
N LYS A 305 68.15 34.26 -22.18
CA LYS A 305 68.51 34.97 -23.42
C LYS A 305 67.29 35.82 -23.80
N ASP A 306 67.49 37.09 -24.15
CA ASP A 306 66.48 38.10 -24.55
C ASP A 306 65.89 39.01 -23.45
N LEU A 307 66.73 39.66 -22.65
CA LEU A 307 66.37 40.91 -21.94
C LEU A 307 67.42 41.96 -22.27
N SER A 308 67.01 43.16 -22.70
CA SER A 308 67.92 44.26 -22.97
C SER A 308 68.60 44.71 -21.66
N SER A 309 69.79 45.32 -21.75
CA SER A 309 70.51 45.80 -20.56
C SER A 309 69.69 46.83 -19.76
N GLN A 310 68.74 47.54 -20.39
CA GLN A 310 67.85 48.49 -19.73
C GLN A 310 66.77 47.78 -18.91
N GLU A 311 66.15 46.73 -19.44
CA GLU A 311 65.11 45.96 -18.74
C GLU A 311 65.68 45.22 -17.51
N ARG A 312 66.94 44.77 -17.59
CA ARG A 312 67.64 44.19 -16.43
C ARG A 312 67.90 45.21 -15.32
N ILE A 313 68.26 46.44 -15.69
CA ILE A 313 68.48 47.53 -14.72
C ILE A 313 67.16 47.92 -14.07
N GLU A 314 66.07 48.06 -14.83
CA GLU A 314 64.74 48.35 -14.30
C GLU A 314 64.26 47.26 -13.34
N LYS A 315 64.48 45.98 -13.67
CA LYS A 315 64.14 44.86 -12.77
C LYS A 315 64.88 44.96 -11.44
N ILE A 316 66.20 45.21 -11.46
CA ILE A 316 67.02 45.37 -10.24
C ILE A 316 66.57 46.58 -9.42
N ILE A 317 66.24 47.69 -10.08
CA ILE A 317 65.75 48.89 -9.40
C ILE A 317 64.41 48.61 -8.71
N ASN A 318 63.47 47.95 -9.40
CA ASN A 318 62.18 47.59 -8.83
C ASN A 318 62.31 46.62 -7.66
N GLU A 319 63.13 45.56 -7.79
CA GLU A 319 63.44 44.62 -6.69
C GLU A 319 64.06 45.35 -5.49
N SER A 320 64.90 46.36 -5.72
CA SER A 320 65.51 47.15 -4.64
C SER A 320 64.51 48.08 -3.94
N PHE A 321 63.57 48.67 -4.69
CA PHE A 321 62.47 49.46 -4.12
C PHE A 321 61.53 48.59 -3.29
N GLU A 322 61.17 47.41 -3.81
CA GLU A 322 60.35 46.44 -3.09
C GLU A 322 61.05 45.96 -1.81
N LEU A 323 62.34 45.63 -1.88
CA LEU A 323 63.12 45.23 -0.70
C LEU A 323 63.15 46.33 0.36
N TYR A 324 63.35 47.59 -0.04
CA TYR A 324 63.35 48.71 0.88
C TYR A 324 61.97 48.92 1.52
N HIS A 325 60.90 48.87 0.72
CA HIS A 325 59.53 49.00 1.21
C HIS A 325 59.19 47.89 2.21
N GLN A 326 59.47 46.64 1.86
CA GLN A 326 59.26 45.48 2.71
C GLN A 326 60.07 45.58 4.01
N LYS A 327 61.31 46.05 3.93
CA LYS A 327 62.17 46.25 5.11
C LYS A 327 61.57 47.27 6.09
N GLU A 328 61.08 48.42 5.61
CA GLU A 328 60.47 49.43 6.49
C GLU A 328 59.13 48.94 7.10
N LEU A 329 58.34 48.17 6.34
CA LEU A 329 57.15 47.50 6.87
C LEU A 329 57.50 46.52 8.00
N GLU A 330 58.46 45.61 7.76
CA GLU A 330 58.91 44.63 8.77
C GLU A 330 59.51 45.32 10.01
N LYS A 331 60.27 46.41 9.81
CA LYS A 331 60.82 47.21 10.90
C LYS A 331 59.72 47.80 11.78
N THR A 332 58.68 48.33 11.15
CA THR A 332 57.49 48.84 11.83
C THR A 332 56.75 47.72 12.55
N GLN A 333 56.58 46.57 11.91
CA GLN A 333 55.92 45.40 12.48
C GLN A 333 56.64 44.87 13.73
N ILE A 334 57.97 44.74 13.68
CA ILE A 334 58.78 44.32 14.84
C ILE A 334 58.65 45.32 15.99
N ARG A 335 58.66 46.63 15.70
CA ARG A 335 58.46 47.68 16.72
C ARG A 335 57.06 47.58 17.35
N LEU A 336 56.02 47.39 16.54
CA LEU A 336 54.64 47.20 17.00
C LEU A 336 54.46 45.92 17.82
N GLU A 337 55.07 44.80 17.42
CA GLU A 337 55.01 43.56 18.21
C GLU A 337 55.65 43.72 19.58
N LYS A 338 56.81 44.40 19.65
CA LYS A 338 57.44 44.72 20.92
C LYS A 338 56.56 45.64 21.75
N ALA A 339 56.03 46.71 21.15
CA ALA A 339 55.13 47.64 21.82
C ALA A 339 53.87 46.93 22.37
N LYS A 340 53.31 45.98 21.62
CA LYS A 340 52.19 45.12 22.05
C LYS A 340 52.56 44.25 23.25
N LYS A 341 53.74 43.62 23.25
CA LYS A 341 54.21 42.84 24.43
C LYS A 341 54.37 43.73 25.66
N ASP A 342 55.03 44.88 25.50
CA ASP A 342 55.24 45.83 26.59
C ASP A 342 53.90 46.46 27.07
N SER A 343 52.89 46.53 26.20
CA SER A 343 51.58 47.11 26.51
C SER A 343 50.81 46.32 27.55
N PHE A 344 51.04 45.01 27.68
CA PHE A 344 50.42 44.22 28.75
C PHE A 344 50.91 44.66 30.12
N ASN A 345 52.21 44.90 30.26
CA ASN A 345 52.78 45.41 31.51
C ASN A 345 52.27 46.83 31.81
N ALA A 346 52.21 47.69 30.78
CA ALA A 346 51.64 49.03 30.92
C ALA A 346 50.15 48.98 31.30
N TYR A 347 49.42 47.99 30.79
CA TYR A 347 48.01 47.79 31.12
C TYR A 347 47.82 47.32 32.56
N ASP A 348 48.66 46.41 33.06
CA ASP A 348 48.63 45.97 34.44
C ASP A 348 48.98 47.11 35.41
N ASP A 349 49.96 47.94 35.07
CA ASP A 349 50.28 49.16 35.82
C ASP A 349 49.11 50.16 35.81
N LEU A 350 48.39 50.29 34.69
CA LEU A 350 47.18 51.10 34.59
C LEU A 350 46.09 50.58 35.53
N LYS A 351 45.84 49.25 35.55
CA LYS A 351 44.90 48.62 36.48
C LYS A 351 45.28 48.84 37.93
N LEU A 352 46.55 48.65 38.27
CA LEU A 352 47.06 48.89 39.62
C LEU A 352 46.85 50.35 40.03
N SER A 353 47.12 51.29 39.12
CA SER A 353 46.90 52.72 39.36
C SER A 353 45.42 53.02 39.62
N LEU A 354 44.51 52.44 38.84
CA LEU A 354 43.05 52.57 39.04
C LEU A 354 42.60 51.95 40.38
N ASN A 355 43.10 50.77 40.72
CA ASN A 355 42.78 50.09 41.98
C ASN A 355 43.27 50.88 43.20
N ASN A 356 44.36 51.63 43.05
CA ASN A 356 44.88 52.55 44.07
C ASN A 356 44.10 53.87 44.16
N GLY A 357 42.99 54.00 43.41
CA GLY A 357 42.07 55.14 43.48
C GLY A 357 42.41 56.31 42.56
N LEU A 358 43.38 56.18 41.65
CA LEU A 358 43.66 57.21 40.64
C LEU A 358 42.54 57.25 39.60
N SER A 359 42.27 58.44 39.07
CA SER A 359 41.36 58.56 37.92
C SER A 359 41.98 57.97 36.65
N ILE A 360 41.15 57.60 35.67
CA ILE A 360 41.61 57.04 34.38
C ILE A 360 42.64 57.95 33.70
N ILE A 361 42.42 59.27 33.73
CA ILE A 361 43.32 60.24 33.11
C ILE A 361 44.68 60.28 33.84
N GLU A 362 44.68 60.18 35.17
CA GLU A 362 45.91 60.16 35.96
C GLU A 362 46.66 58.84 35.79
N ALA A 363 45.95 57.71 35.79
CA ALA A 363 46.53 56.40 35.52
C ALA A 363 47.17 56.34 34.12
N LEU A 364 46.53 56.92 33.09
CA LEU A 364 47.08 57.05 31.75
C LEU A 364 48.36 57.91 31.73
N LYS A 365 48.39 59.01 32.48
CA LYS A 365 49.61 59.85 32.60
C LYS A 365 50.76 59.10 33.28
N VAL A 366 50.48 58.26 34.28
CA VAL A 366 51.50 57.44 34.95
C VAL A 366 52.15 56.47 33.97
N ILE A 367 51.36 55.76 33.15
CA ILE A 367 51.93 54.84 32.16
C ILE A 367 52.63 55.58 31.02
N GLN A 368 52.15 56.78 30.64
CA GLN A 368 52.82 57.65 29.67
C GLN A 368 54.22 58.03 30.13
N GLN A 369 54.38 58.40 31.39
CA GLN A 369 55.69 58.77 31.97
C GLN A 369 56.64 57.57 32.07
N LYS A 370 56.11 56.39 32.41
CA LYS A 370 56.91 55.16 32.64
C LYS A 370 57.40 54.52 31.34
N TYR A 371 56.55 54.40 30.33
CA TYR A 371 56.86 53.61 29.11
C TYR A 371 57.40 54.44 27.95
N ARG A 372 57.12 55.76 27.89
CA ARG A 372 57.61 56.75 26.88
C ARG A 372 57.36 56.42 25.39
N ASN A 373 56.96 55.19 25.05
CA ASN A 373 56.60 54.74 23.72
C ASN A 373 55.08 54.88 23.52
N GLU A 374 54.69 55.71 22.55
CA GLU A 374 53.29 56.01 22.23
C GLU A 374 52.48 54.77 21.84
N ASP A 375 53.05 53.86 21.04
CA ASP A 375 52.37 52.64 20.60
C ASP A 375 52.06 51.71 21.78
N THR A 376 53.00 51.60 22.74
CA THR A 376 52.80 50.80 23.96
C THR A 376 51.64 51.35 24.80
N ILE A 377 51.55 52.69 24.92
CA ILE A 377 50.50 53.38 25.67
C ILE A 377 49.15 53.23 24.95
N ASN A 378 49.14 53.38 23.62
CA ASN A 378 47.94 53.22 22.79
C ASN A 378 47.40 51.79 22.88
N PHE A 379 48.26 50.77 22.76
CA PHE A 379 47.83 49.38 22.93
C PHE A 379 47.30 49.09 24.34
N ALA A 380 47.93 49.63 25.39
CA ALA A 380 47.42 49.49 26.76
C ALA A 380 46.05 50.18 26.93
N SER A 381 45.86 51.33 26.30
CA SER A 381 44.60 52.06 26.28
C SER A 381 43.51 51.32 25.49
N LEU A 382 43.88 50.61 24.42
CA LEU A 382 42.97 49.75 23.67
C LEU A 382 42.55 48.53 24.49
N LEU A 383 43.47 47.89 25.23
CA LEU A 383 43.14 46.80 26.15
C LEU A 383 42.18 47.26 27.25
N PHE A 384 42.41 48.46 27.79
CA PHE A 384 41.49 49.07 28.74
C PHE A 384 40.11 49.37 28.13
N SER A 385 40.08 49.93 26.91
CA SER A 385 38.84 50.21 26.18
C SER A 385 38.04 48.93 25.89
N LYS A 386 38.72 47.83 25.56
CA LYS A 386 38.10 46.50 25.42
C LYS A 386 37.40 46.08 26.71
N ASP A 387 38.04 46.23 27.86
CA ASP A 387 37.43 45.85 29.14
C ASP A 387 36.22 46.75 29.47
N ILE A 388 36.26 48.04 29.14
CA ILE A 388 35.08 48.94 29.24
C ILE A 388 33.93 48.45 28.35
N LEU A 389 34.21 48.08 27.09
CA LEU A 389 33.20 47.59 26.16
C LEU A 389 32.58 46.28 26.64
N ASN A 390 33.39 45.35 27.13
CA ASN A 390 32.91 44.09 27.70
C ASN A 390 31.99 44.32 28.91
N ILE A 391 32.30 45.29 29.76
CA ILE A 391 31.42 45.67 30.88
C ILE A 391 30.09 46.22 30.35
N LYS A 392 30.14 47.10 29.35
CA LYS A 392 28.95 47.68 28.73
C LYS A 392 28.04 46.62 28.07
N GLU A 393 28.63 45.63 27.41
CA GLU A 393 27.90 44.51 26.81
C GLU A 393 27.21 43.67 27.89
N LYS A 394 27.93 43.29 28.95
CA LYS A 394 27.36 42.59 30.11
C LYS A 394 26.23 43.39 30.78
N ASP A 395 26.36 44.70 30.89
CA ASP A 395 25.29 45.57 31.39
C ASP A 395 24.04 45.55 30.49
N SER A 396 24.24 45.44 29.17
CA SER A 396 23.14 45.30 28.21
C SER A 396 22.45 43.94 28.34
N GLU A 397 23.22 42.86 28.46
CA GLU A 397 22.70 41.51 28.72
C GLU A 397 21.92 41.45 30.02
N LEU A 398 22.44 42.05 31.09
CA LEU A 398 21.74 42.14 32.37
C LEU A 398 20.42 42.91 32.26
N LYS A 399 20.36 43.96 31.44
CA LYS A 399 19.10 44.68 31.19
C LYS A 399 18.10 43.82 30.42
N ALA A 400 18.55 43.07 29.40
CA ALA A 400 17.70 42.17 28.63
C ALA A 400 17.15 41.04 29.51
N LEU A 401 18.01 40.36 30.27
CA LEU A 401 17.62 39.30 31.21
C LEU A 401 16.63 39.81 32.28
N LYS A 402 16.81 41.03 32.80
CA LYS A 402 15.84 41.63 33.73
C LYS A 402 14.48 41.88 33.08
N ALA A 403 14.44 42.25 31.80
CA ALA A 403 13.19 42.44 31.07
C ALA A 403 12.49 41.09 30.80
N GLU A 404 13.25 40.07 30.40
CA GLU A 404 12.74 38.71 30.18
C GLU A 404 12.19 38.10 31.48
N LEU A 405 12.92 38.25 32.59
CA LEU A 405 12.48 37.80 33.91
C LEU A 405 11.14 38.44 34.29
N LYS A 406 10.98 39.75 34.02
CA LYS A 406 9.72 40.46 34.27
C LYS A 406 8.58 39.89 33.41
N SER A 407 8.81 39.67 32.12
CA SER A 407 7.80 39.09 31.21
C SER A 407 7.42 37.66 31.59
N SER A 408 8.38 36.87 32.09
CA SER A 408 8.13 35.52 32.60
C SER A 408 7.23 35.54 33.82
N TYR A 409 7.45 36.46 34.77
CA TYR A 409 6.56 36.64 35.93
C TYR A 409 5.13 37.05 35.52
N GLU A 410 4.99 37.97 34.56
CA GLU A 410 3.67 38.36 34.03
C GLU A 410 2.96 37.17 33.37
N THR A 411 3.69 36.32 32.63
CA THR A 411 3.13 35.11 32.01
C THR A 411 2.71 34.07 33.05
N GLN A 412 3.51 33.91 34.11
CA GLN A 412 3.19 33.01 35.21
C GLN A 412 1.90 33.43 35.94
N GLU A 413 1.72 34.73 36.15
CA GLU A 413 0.50 35.27 36.77
C GLU A 413 -0.74 34.97 35.91
N LEU A 414 -0.66 35.20 34.58
CA LEU A 414 -1.74 34.86 33.64
C LEU A 414 -2.09 33.36 33.63
N LEU A 415 -1.08 32.48 33.67
CA LEU A 415 -1.29 31.04 33.72
C LEU A 415 -1.94 30.60 35.03
N ASN A 416 -1.52 31.19 36.16
CA ASN A 416 -2.16 30.92 37.45
C ASN A 416 -3.64 31.33 37.44
N ASP A 417 -3.98 32.50 36.90
CA ASP A 417 -5.36 32.93 36.74
C ASP A 417 -6.18 31.94 35.89
N GLU A 418 -5.59 31.41 34.82
CA GLU A 418 -6.24 30.41 33.99
C GLU A 418 -6.44 29.08 34.74
N ILE A 419 -5.45 28.63 35.51
CA ILE A 419 -5.55 27.45 36.36
C ILE A 419 -6.69 27.63 37.36
N THR A 420 -6.77 28.77 38.06
CA THR A 420 -7.86 29.05 39.01
C THR A 420 -9.23 28.98 38.34
N LYS A 421 -9.40 29.57 37.14
CA LYS A 421 -10.67 29.47 36.38
C LYS A 421 -11.01 28.03 36.00
N ARG A 422 -10.01 27.23 35.62
CA ARG A 422 -10.20 25.81 35.30
C ARG A 422 -10.58 25.01 36.55
N GLU A 423 -9.95 25.27 37.69
CA GLU A 423 -10.29 24.64 38.98
C GLU A 423 -11.73 24.96 39.41
N GLU A 424 -12.15 26.23 39.29
CA GLU A 424 -13.54 26.62 39.53
C GLU A 424 -14.52 25.85 38.62
N THR A 425 -14.16 25.68 37.34
CA THR A 425 -14.98 24.95 36.37
C THR A 425 -15.06 23.46 36.70
N ILE A 426 -13.93 22.84 37.06
CA ILE A 426 -13.88 21.44 37.51
C ILE A 426 -14.74 21.26 38.76
N SER A 427 -14.67 22.19 39.71
CA SER A 427 -15.49 22.16 40.92
C SER A 427 -17.00 22.22 40.60
N LYS A 428 -17.41 23.10 39.68
CA LYS A 428 -18.80 23.16 39.19
C LYS A 428 -19.22 21.86 38.51
N LEU A 429 -18.40 21.31 37.62
CA LEU A 429 -18.70 20.05 36.93
C LEU A 429 -18.82 18.88 37.92
N LYS A 430 -17.94 18.80 38.92
CA LYS A 430 -18.01 17.79 39.98
C LYS A 430 -19.33 17.89 40.75
N GLY A 431 -19.78 19.11 41.05
CA GLY A 431 -21.10 19.35 41.62
C GLY A 431 -22.23 18.82 40.73
N THR A 432 -22.21 19.14 39.44
CA THR A 432 -23.21 18.65 38.47
C THR A 432 -23.21 17.12 38.34
N VAL A 433 -22.03 16.49 38.29
CA VAL A 433 -21.90 15.03 38.22
C VAL A 433 -22.49 14.40 39.49
N GLN A 434 -22.22 14.95 40.66
CA GLN A 434 -22.79 14.43 41.90
C GLN A 434 -24.32 14.50 41.91
N VAL A 435 -24.90 15.60 41.40
CA VAL A 435 -26.36 15.72 41.25
C VAL A 435 -26.89 14.62 40.32
N LYS A 436 -26.25 14.41 39.17
CA LYS A 436 -26.66 13.35 38.21
C LYS A 436 -26.50 11.94 38.77
N VAL A 437 -25.47 11.68 39.56
CA VAL A 437 -25.29 10.41 40.27
C VAL A 437 -26.42 10.19 41.26
N ASN A 438 -26.81 11.21 42.01
CA ASN A 438 -27.93 11.11 42.95
C ASN A 438 -29.26 10.87 42.22
N GLU A 439 -29.53 11.59 41.12
CA GLU A 439 -30.72 11.36 40.27
C GLU A 439 -30.76 9.92 39.72
N MET A 440 -29.64 9.42 39.19
CA MET A 440 -29.56 8.05 38.67
C MET A 440 -29.76 7.01 39.79
N THR A 441 -29.28 7.29 41.00
CA THR A 441 -29.49 6.41 42.15
C THR A 441 -30.97 6.37 42.54
N ALA A 442 -31.65 7.52 42.53
CA ALA A 442 -33.09 7.59 42.78
C ALA A 442 -33.90 6.82 41.72
N LEU A 443 -33.61 7.03 40.43
CA LEU A 443 -34.25 6.27 39.34
C LEU A 443 -34.03 4.76 39.47
N LYS A 444 -32.83 4.34 39.90
CA LYS A 444 -32.55 2.93 40.13
C LYS A 444 -33.43 2.34 41.24
N LEU A 445 -33.63 3.08 42.32
CA LEU A 445 -34.53 2.65 43.40
C LEU A 445 -35.98 2.57 42.91
N GLU A 446 -36.45 3.57 42.15
CA GLU A 446 -37.79 3.53 41.54
C GLU A 446 -37.98 2.30 40.63
N PHE A 447 -36.98 1.95 39.81
CA PHE A 447 -37.03 0.74 38.99
C PHE A 447 -37.00 -0.55 39.82
N GLU A 448 -36.23 -0.60 40.91
CA GLU A 448 -36.21 -1.76 41.82
C GLU A 448 -37.59 -1.95 42.49
N GLU A 449 -38.25 -0.87 42.91
CA GLU A 449 -39.63 -0.89 43.42
C GLU A 449 -40.63 -1.35 42.36
N GLU A 450 -40.53 -0.86 41.13
CA GLU A 450 -41.40 -1.27 40.03
C GLU A 450 -41.22 -2.77 39.69
N ILE A 451 -39.99 -3.26 39.64
CA ILE A 451 -39.68 -4.68 39.44
C ILE A 451 -40.31 -5.52 40.55
N GLU A 452 -40.23 -5.10 41.80
CA GLU A 452 -40.83 -5.85 42.91
C GLU A 452 -42.36 -5.88 42.80
N SER A 453 -42.98 -4.75 42.41
CA SER A 453 -44.42 -4.69 42.14
C SER A 453 -44.85 -5.63 41.00
N LEU A 454 -44.02 -5.76 39.95
CA LEU A 454 -44.26 -6.69 38.85
C LEU A 454 -44.14 -8.14 39.29
N LYS A 455 -43.19 -8.48 40.17
CA LYS A 455 -43.10 -9.83 40.75
C LYS A 455 -44.32 -10.18 41.59
N GLU A 456 -44.82 -9.24 42.40
CA GLU A 456 -46.07 -9.44 43.15
C GLU A 456 -47.26 -9.66 42.21
N ALA A 457 -47.33 -8.89 41.11
CA ALA A 457 -48.35 -9.08 40.09
C ALA A 457 -48.22 -10.45 39.40
N GLU A 458 -47.00 -10.90 39.08
CA GLU A 458 -46.74 -12.23 38.50
C GLU A 458 -47.18 -13.34 39.46
N PHE A 459 -46.93 -13.19 40.77
CA PHE A 459 -47.40 -14.15 41.77
C PHE A 459 -48.92 -14.24 41.79
N LYS A 460 -49.62 -13.09 41.82
CA LYS A 460 -51.09 -13.05 41.73
C LYS A 460 -51.59 -13.65 40.42
N PHE A 461 -50.89 -13.44 39.31
CA PHE A 461 -51.24 -14.01 38.02
C PHE A 461 -51.12 -15.55 38.01
N LYS A 462 -50.06 -16.10 38.62
CA LYS A 462 -49.91 -17.55 38.80
C LYS A 462 -51.01 -18.15 39.68
N GLU A 463 -51.43 -17.44 40.72
CA GLU A 463 -52.53 -17.87 41.58
C GLU A 463 -53.87 -17.86 40.82
N LEU A 464 -54.13 -16.81 40.03
CA LEU A 464 -55.26 -16.76 39.11
C LEU A 464 -55.22 -17.89 38.07
N GLU A 465 -54.06 -18.18 37.50
CA GLU A 465 -53.89 -19.26 36.52
C GLU A 465 -54.22 -20.64 37.14
N LYS A 466 -53.85 -20.84 38.41
CA LYS A 466 -54.21 -22.03 39.17
C LYS A 466 -55.73 -22.10 39.37
N HIS A 467 -56.37 -21.00 39.78
CA HIS A 467 -57.81 -20.95 39.91
C HIS A 467 -58.54 -21.17 38.59
N THR A 468 -58.04 -20.67 37.46
CA THR A 468 -58.63 -20.95 36.14
C THR A 468 -58.49 -22.42 35.76
N LYS A 469 -57.36 -23.08 36.09
CA LYS A 469 -57.21 -24.53 35.87
C LYS A 469 -58.18 -25.34 36.72
N GLU A 470 -58.34 -24.98 38.00
CA GLU A 470 -59.34 -25.60 38.87
C GLU A 470 -60.77 -25.38 38.32
N GLN A 471 -61.07 -24.19 37.79
CA GLN A 471 -62.35 -23.92 37.13
C GLN A 471 -62.54 -24.73 35.85
N ASP A 472 -61.51 -24.86 35.00
CA ASP A 472 -61.57 -25.67 33.78
C ASP A 472 -61.78 -27.16 34.10
N GLU A 473 -61.17 -27.67 35.17
CA GLU A 473 -61.43 -29.03 35.67
C GLU A 473 -62.90 -29.20 36.09
N ILE A 474 -63.45 -28.26 36.87
CA ILE A 474 -64.87 -28.27 37.25
C ILE A 474 -65.79 -28.16 36.03
N ILE A 475 -65.46 -27.30 35.06
CA ILE A 475 -66.22 -27.16 33.81
C ILE A 475 -66.22 -28.48 33.05
N ASN A 476 -65.07 -29.15 32.93
CA ASN A 476 -64.99 -30.46 32.27
C ASN A 476 -65.82 -31.52 33.00
N GLU A 477 -65.82 -31.54 34.34
CA GLU A 477 -66.70 -32.42 35.13
C GLU A 477 -68.18 -32.13 34.83
N LEU A 478 -68.59 -30.86 34.86
CA LEU A 478 -69.96 -30.45 34.56
C LEU A 478 -70.36 -30.75 33.12
N ASP A 479 -69.47 -30.59 32.15
CA ASP A 479 -69.73 -30.94 30.75
C ASP A 479 -69.88 -32.45 30.58
N SER A 480 -69.10 -33.26 31.30
CA SER A 480 -69.26 -34.71 31.31
C SER A 480 -70.61 -35.13 31.92
N GLU A 481 -71.04 -34.47 33.00
CA GLU A 481 -72.33 -34.70 33.63
C GLU A 481 -73.48 -34.27 32.70
N ASN A 482 -73.38 -33.09 32.10
CA ASN A 482 -74.33 -32.58 31.10
C ASN A 482 -74.43 -33.49 29.89
N GLN A 483 -73.32 -34.08 29.42
CA GLN A 483 -73.34 -35.03 28.32
C GLN A 483 -74.12 -36.29 28.72
N SER A 484 -73.92 -36.81 29.93
CA SER A 484 -74.68 -37.95 30.46
C SER A 484 -76.18 -37.64 30.59
N LEU A 485 -76.51 -36.43 31.06
CA LEU A 485 -77.88 -35.94 31.17
C LEU A 485 -78.52 -35.71 29.80
N SER A 486 -77.76 -35.24 28.82
CA SER A 486 -78.20 -35.10 27.43
C SER A 486 -78.49 -36.48 26.83
N ASP A 487 -77.64 -37.46 27.04
CA ASP A 487 -77.83 -38.82 26.50
C ASP A 487 -79.02 -39.53 27.16
N THR A 488 -79.22 -39.35 28.48
CA THR A 488 -80.45 -39.80 29.15
C THR A 488 -81.70 -39.06 28.66
N ASN A 489 -81.63 -37.75 28.43
CA ASN A 489 -82.73 -36.99 27.82
C ASN A 489 -83.05 -37.46 26.40
N LYS A 490 -82.05 -37.79 25.59
CA LYS A 490 -82.27 -38.37 24.25
C LYS A 490 -82.99 -39.70 24.36
N ALA A 491 -82.56 -40.59 25.27
CA ALA A 491 -83.23 -41.87 25.49
C ALA A 491 -84.69 -41.69 25.94
N LEU A 492 -84.95 -40.78 26.89
CA LEU A 492 -86.31 -40.42 27.31
C LEU A 492 -87.14 -39.82 26.17
N ASN A 493 -86.53 -39.00 25.31
CA ASN A 493 -87.23 -38.39 24.19
C ASN A 493 -87.56 -39.41 23.10
N GLU A 494 -86.68 -40.40 22.86
CA GLU A 494 -86.99 -41.54 22.00
C GLU A 494 -88.14 -42.38 22.54
N GLU A 495 -88.16 -42.63 23.86
CA GLU A 495 -89.28 -43.30 24.53
C GLU A 495 -90.57 -42.47 24.43
N LYS A 496 -90.50 -41.16 24.61
CA LYS A 496 -91.60 -40.23 24.40
C LYS A 496 -92.13 -40.27 22.97
N ILE A 497 -91.26 -40.27 21.97
CA ILE A 497 -91.67 -40.37 20.55
C ILE A 497 -92.38 -41.70 20.28
N LYS A 498 -91.91 -42.81 20.85
CA LYS A 498 -92.63 -44.11 20.76
C LYS A 498 -94.02 -44.02 21.39
N LEU A 499 -94.13 -43.46 22.60
CA LEU A 499 -95.40 -43.27 23.27
C LEU A 499 -96.33 -42.30 22.51
N GLU A 500 -95.80 -41.23 21.91
CA GLU A 500 -96.57 -40.31 21.07
C GLU A 500 -97.07 -41.00 19.78
N ALA A 501 -96.25 -41.85 19.17
CA ALA A 501 -96.67 -42.66 18.02
C ALA A 501 -97.79 -43.64 18.39
N ASP A 502 -97.68 -44.31 19.54
CA ASP A 502 -98.74 -45.19 20.06
C ASP A 502 -100.01 -44.40 20.39
N ASN A 503 -99.88 -43.22 21.00
CA ASN A 503 -101.01 -42.34 21.32
C ASN A 503 -101.68 -41.79 20.05
N HIS A 504 -100.90 -41.41 19.03
CA HIS A 504 -101.43 -40.98 17.73
C HIS A 504 -102.15 -42.13 17.01
N PHE A 505 -101.61 -43.34 17.05
CA PHE A 505 -102.29 -44.53 16.55
C PHE A 505 -103.62 -44.75 17.27
N LEU A 506 -103.63 -44.72 18.61
CA LEU A 506 -104.84 -44.84 19.41
C LEU A 506 -105.85 -43.73 19.12
N GLN A 507 -105.43 -42.47 19.00
CA GLN A 507 -106.29 -41.33 18.66
C GLN A 507 -106.93 -41.47 17.29
N ASN A 508 -106.17 -41.88 16.27
CA ASN A 508 -106.72 -42.14 14.94
C ASN A 508 -107.72 -43.30 14.98
N THR A 509 -107.43 -44.36 15.74
CA THR A 509 -108.37 -45.47 15.92
C THR A 509 -109.66 -44.99 16.61
N LEU A 510 -109.56 -44.12 17.62
CA LEU A 510 -110.70 -43.49 18.30
C LEU A 510 -111.50 -42.57 17.38
N LYS A 511 -110.83 -41.84 16.50
CA LYS A 511 -111.46 -40.98 15.49
C LYS A 511 -112.23 -41.82 14.46
N ASP A 512 -111.62 -42.89 13.94
CA ASP A 512 -112.27 -43.85 13.05
C ASP A 512 -113.51 -44.49 13.70
N TYR A 513 -113.44 -44.82 15.00
CA TYR A 513 -114.61 -45.33 15.72
C TYR A 513 -115.70 -44.27 15.90
N LYS A 514 -115.36 -43.01 16.18
CA LYS A 514 -116.34 -41.91 16.26
C LYS A 514 -116.99 -41.59 14.91
N GLU A 515 -116.22 -41.63 13.83
CA GLU A 515 -116.76 -41.43 12.47
C GLU A 515 -117.70 -42.58 12.09
N LYS A 516 -117.32 -43.84 12.38
CA LYS A 516 -118.22 -44.99 12.21
C LYS A 516 -119.48 -44.89 13.07
N GLU A 517 -119.38 -44.44 14.32
CA GLU A 517 -120.55 -44.26 15.20
C GLU A 517 -121.53 -43.20 14.64
N ASN A 518 -121.01 -42.08 14.13
CA ASN A 518 -121.84 -41.06 13.49
C ASN A 518 -122.46 -41.56 12.18
N LEU A 519 -121.72 -42.32 11.38
CA LEU A 519 -122.24 -42.95 10.16
C LEU A 519 -123.40 -43.89 10.49
N TYR A 520 -123.23 -44.77 11.48
CA TYR A 520 -124.28 -45.69 11.92
C TYR A 520 -125.51 -44.96 12.51
N LYS A 521 -125.32 -43.84 13.20
CA LYS A 521 -126.44 -43.00 13.67
C LYS A 521 -127.24 -42.38 12.53
N GLN A 522 -126.59 -41.91 11.46
CA GLN A 522 -127.25 -41.41 10.26
C GLN A 522 -127.93 -42.53 9.46
N GLU A 523 -127.26 -43.67 9.30
CA GLU A 523 -127.82 -44.84 8.61
C GLU A 523 -129.06 -45.39 9.31
N LEU A 524 -129.09 -45.42 10.64
CA LEU A 524 -130.27 -45.85 11.41
C LEU A 524 -131.48 -44.91 11.24
N LEU A 525 -131.22 -43.60 11.07
CA LEU A 525 -132.27 -42.61 10.77
C LEU A 525 -132.84 -42.83 9.36
N ASN A 526 -131.95 -43.06 8.38
CA ASN A 526 -132.32 -43.36 7.00
C ASN A 526 -133.06 -44.70 6.88
N TYR A 527 -132.67 -45.73 7.63
CA TYR A 527 -133.33 -47.04 7.63
C TYR A 527 -134.80 -46.93 8.07
N LYS A 528 -135.08 -46.12 9.11
CA LYS A 528 -136.45 -45.89 9.60
C LYS A 528 -137.33 -45.12 8.62
N GLU A 529 -136.75 -44.21 7.83
CA GLU A 529 -137.49 -43.51 6.77
C GLU A 529 -137.72 -44.39 5.53
N LEU A 530 -136.76 -45.26 5.19
CA LEU A 530 -136.84 -46.14 4.03
C LEU A 530 -137.81 -47.32 4.26
N GLU A 531 -137.83 -47.90 5.45
CA GLU A 531 -138.77 -48.97 5.84
C GLU A 531 -140.24 -48.49 5.73
N LYS A 532 -140.49 -47.23 6.09
CA LYS A 532 -141.80 -46.57 5.92
C LYS A 532 -142.20 -46.36 4.45
N LYS A 533 -141.23 -46.22 3.53
CA LYS A 533 -141.46 -46.05 2.08
C LYS A 533 -141.58 -47.39 1.35
N MET A 534 -140.80 -48.41 1.71
CA MET A 534 -140.83 -49.70 1.02
C MET A 534 -142.05 -50.55 1.38
N MET A 535 -142.60 -50.40 2.59
CA MET A 535 -143.92 -50.94 2.94
C MET A 535 -145.04 -50.42 2.01
N GLY A 536 -144.87 -49.23 1.41
CA GLY A 536 -145.73 -48.72 0.34
C GLY A 536 -145.49 -49.39 -1.01
N PHE A 537 -144.24 -49.68 -1.37
CA PHE A 537 -143.88 -50.33 -2.64
C PHE A 537 -144.20 -51.84 -2.67
N GLU A 538 -144.17 -52.55 -1.55
CA GLU A 538 -144.60 -53.95 -1.48
C GLU A 538 -146.10 -54.12 -1.78
N LEU A 539 -146.92 -53.16 -1.33
CA LEU A 539 -148.35 -53.05 -1.65
C LEU A 539 -148.59 -52.76 -3.15
N GLU A 540 -147.69 -52.02 -3.81
CA GLU A 540 -147.77 -51.71 -5.24
C GLU A 540 -147.26 -52.87 -6.13
N ASN A 541 -146.17 -53.55 -5.75
CA ASN A 541 -145.60 -54.65 -6.54
C ASN A 541 -146.45 -55.93 -6.48
N GLN A 542 -147.18 -56.15 -5.37
CA GLN A 542 -148.22 -57.19 -5.32
C GLN A 542 -149.37 -56.92 -6.32
N SER A 543 -149.64 -55.66 -6.68
CA SER A 543 -150.59 -55.32 -7.75
C SER A 543 -150.02 -55.58 -9.17
N LEU A 544 -148.71 -55.45 -9.37
CA LEU A 544 -148.03 -55.72 -10.65
C LEU A 544 -147.84 -57.23 -10.91
N LYS A 545 -147.56 -58.03 -9.87
CA LYS A 545 -147.60 -59.50 -9.94
C LYS A 545 -148.94 -60.04 -10.47
N ALA A 546 -150.05 -59.38 -10.18
CA ALA A 546 -151.36 -59.78 -10.68
C ALA A 546 -151.58 -59.48 -12.18
N LYS A 547 -150.79 -58.59 -12.81
CA LYS A 547 -150.90 -58.23 -14.23
C LYS A 547 -149.97 -59.02 -15.16
N GLU A 548 -148.73 -59.37 -14.81
CA GLU A 548 -147.86 -60.18 -15.72
C GLU A 548 -148.29 -61.65 -15.80
N GLN A 549 -148.97 -62.12 -14.76
CA GLN A 549 -149.68 -63.39 -14.73
C GLN A 549 -150.79 -63.49 -15.81
N SER A 550 -151.17 -62.39 -16.46
CA SER A 550 -152.06 -62.35 -17.63
C SER A 550 -151.36 -62.57 -18.98
N TYR A 551 -150.02 -62.45 -19.12
CA TYR A 551 -149.30 -62.84 -20.36
C TYR A 551 -148.68 -64.25 -20.31
N LYS A 552 -148.85 -64.92 -19.16
CA LYS A 552 -148.90 -66.38 -18.97
C LYS A 552 -149.81 -67.13 -19.97
N GLU A 553 -150.51 -66.45 -20.87
CA GLU A 553 -151.35 -67.05 -21.91
C GLU A 553 -150.63 -67.14 -23.28
N GLU A 554 -149.46 -66.51 -23.47
CA GLU A 554 -148.53 -66.82 -24.58
C GLU A 554 -147.70 -68.10 -24.36
N LEU A 555 -148.02 -68.82 -23.29
CA LEU A 555 -148.07 -70.29 -23.23
C LEU A 555 -148.73 -70.95 -24.47
N HIS A 556 -149.28 -70.17 -25.39
CA HIS A 556 -149.61 -70.58 -26.75
C HIS A 556 -148.41 -70.85 -27.69
N THR A 557 -147.23 -70.24 -27.55
CA THR A 557 -146.12 -70.47 -28.51
C THR A 557 -145.22 -71.65 -28.15
N LEU A 558 -145.21 -72.08 -26.89
CA LEU A 558 -144.67 -73.39 -26.51
C LEU A 558 -145.41 -74.55 -27.24
N SER A 559 -146.63 -74.31 -27.75
CA SER A 559 -147.34 -75.25 -28.62
C SER A 559 -146.92 -75.17 -30.09
N LEU A 560 -146.36 -74.04 -30.52
CA LEU A 560 -145.75 -73.90 -31.84
C LEU A 560 -144.33 -74.42 -31.86
N LYS A 561 -144.32 -75.73 -31.63
CA LYS A 561 -143.79 -76.58 -32.66
C LYS A 561 -142.30 -76.79 -32.47
N VAL A 562 -141.94 -77.91 -31.83
CA VAL A 562 -142.48 -79.27 -32.18
C VAL A 562 -142.57 -79.51 -33.72
N LYS A 563 -142.28 -78.53 -34.59
CA LYS A 563 -142.05 -78.65 -36.03
C LYS A 563 -140.58 -78.47 -36.36
N GLU A 564 -139.80 -77.60 -35.71
CA GLU A 564 -138.43 -77.43 -36.22
C GLU A 564 -137.40 -78.38 -35.61
N ASN A 565 -137.79 -79.12 -34.57
CA ASN A 565 -137.17 -80.42 -34.27
C ASN A 565 -137.34 -81.46 -35.41
N TYR A 566 -138.20 -81.26 -36.44
CA TYR A 566 -138.13 -82.03 -37.70
C TYR A 566 -137.08 -81.49 -38.69
N LYS A 567 -136.60 -80.24 -38.56
CA LYS A 567 -135.48 -79.75 -39.40
C LYS A 567 -134.13 -80.27 -38.94
N GLN A 568 -134.00 -80.69 -37.68
CA GLN A 568 -132.85 -81.45 -37.21
C GLN A 568 -132.60 -82.74 -38.02
N GLU A 569 -133.56 -83.25 -38.80
CA GLU A 569 -133.37 -84.41 -39.69
C GLU A 569 -132.84 -84.07 -41.10
N PHE A 570 -133.03 -82.83 -41.59
CA PHE A 570 -132.75 -82.47 -42.99
C PHE A 570 -131.29 -82.08 -43.28
N GLU A 571 -130.62 -81.30 -42.42
CA GLU A 571 -129.20 -80.96 -42.67
C GLU A 571 -128.24 -82.14 -42.44
N LEU A 572 -128.70 -83.16 -41.73
CA LEU A 572 -128.04 -84.46 -41.64
C LEU A 572 -128.11 -85.25 -42.97
N GLU A 573 -129.06 -84.97 -43.86
CA GLU A 573 -129.10 -85.49 -45.24
C GLU A 573 -128.16 -84.71 -46.19
N LYS A 574 -127.95 -83.41 -45.91
CA LYS A 574 -126.93 -82.58 -46.59
C LYS A 574 -125.51 -83.07 -46.31
N LEU A 575 -125.30 -83.69 -45.15
CA LEU A 575 -124.10 -84.44 -44.75
C LEU A 575 -123.69 -85.56 -45.76
N ASN A 576 -124.60 -86.04 -46.61
CA ASN A 576 -124.28 -87.11 -47.57
C ASN A 576 -123.90 -86.62 -48.98
N LEU A 577 -124.40 -85.46 -49.43
CA LEU A 577 -124.13 -84.91 -50.76
C LEU A 577 -122.75 -84.23 -50.88
N GLU A 578 -122.26 -83.59 -49.81
CA GLU A 578 -120.95 -82.93 -49.84
C GLU A 578 -119.79 -83.94 -49.74
N ASN A 579 -120.02 -85.05 -49.04
CA ASN A 579 -119.15 -86.24 -49.05
C ASN A 579 -119.05 -86.92 -50.43
N GLU A 580 -120.11 -86.88 -51.25
CA GLU A 580 -120.09 -87.30 -52.66
C GLU A 580 -119.27 -86.35 -53.56
N HIS A 581 -119.29 -85.05 -53.27
CA HIS A 581 -118.63 -84.01 -54.08
C HIS A 581 -117.08 -83.94 -53.91
N LEU A 582 -116.54 -84.36 -52.77
CA LEU A 582 -115.08 -84.47 -52.55
C LEU A 582 -114.52 -85.86 -52.88
N LYS A 583 -115.35 -86.93 -52.87
CA LYS A 583 -115.04 -88.19 -53.57
C LYS A 583 -114.80 -87.96 -55.07
N THR A 584 -115.49 -87.00 -55.69
CA THR A 584 -115.25 -86.53 -57.07
C THR A 584 -114.00 -85.66 -57.20
N SER A 585 -113.60 -84.91 -56.17
CA SER A 585 -112.32 -84.18 -56.14
C SER A 585 -111.10 -85.11 -55.98
N LEU A 586 -111.25 -86.19 -55.21
CA LEU A 586 -110.29 -87.30 -55.14
C LEU A 586 -110.19 -88.04 -56.48
N LYS A 587 -111.30 -88.15 -57.21
CA LYS A 587 -111.37 -88.73 -58.55
C LYS A 587 -110.67 -87.85 -59.60
N THR A 588 -110.81 -86.52 -59.56
CA THR A 588 -110.10 -85.59 -60.45
C THR A 588 -108.60 -85.45 -60.14
N GLN A 589 -108.17 -85.62 -58.89
CA GLN A 589 -106.75 -85.71 -58.57
C GLN A 589 -106.14 -87.05 -58.98
N ARG A 590 -106.84 -88.18 -58.78
CA ARG A 590 -106.43 -89.49 -59.33
C ARG A 590 -106.45 -89.52 -60.86
N GLU A 591 -107.37 -88.80 -61.51
CA GLU A 591 -107.40 -88.60 -62.96
C GLU A 591 -106.26 -87.69 -63.42
N LYS A 592 -105.79 -86.69 -62.65
CA LYS A 592 -104.52 -85.98 -62.94
C LYS A 592 -103.28 -86.85 -62.70
N GLU A 593 -103.32 -87.70 -61.67
CA GLU A 593 -102.25 -88.67 -61.37
C GLU A 593 -102.18 -89.77 -62.45
N GLN A 594 -103.32 -90.19 -63.01
CA GLN A 594 -103.44 -91.09 -64.15
C GLN A 594 -103.19 -90.38 -65.48
N GLU A 595 -103.57 -89.12 -65.67
CA GLU A 595 -103.25 -88.32 -66.87
C GLU A 595 -101.74 -88.01 -66.95
N TYR A 596 -101.01 -87.94 -65.82
CA TYR A 596 -99.54 -87.87 -65.80
C TYR A 596 -98.83 -89.22 -65.86
N LYS A 597 -99.46 -90.32 -65.40
CA LYS A 597 -98.93 -91.67 -65.56
C LYS A 597 -99.19 -92.24 -66.96
N GLU A 598 -100.36 -91.99 -67.56
CA GLU A 598 -100.77 -92.34 -68.95
C GLU A 598 -100.31 -91.31 -69.98
N LYS A 599 -100.06 -90.06 -69.56
CA LYS A 599 -98.95 -89.35 -70.18
C LYS A 599 -97.73 -90.15 -69.87
N ILE A 600 -97.41 -90.92 -70.87
CA ILE A 600 -96.03 -90.95 -71.21
C ILE A 600 -95.21 -91.95 -70.40
N THR A 601 -95.89 -92.88 -69.75
CA THR A 601 -95.83 -94.29 -70.23
C THR A 601 -95.99 -94.42 -71.76
N LYS A 602 -96.70 -93.50 -72.46
CA LYS A 602 -96.51 -93.11 -73.89
C LYS A 602 -95.11 -92.54 -74.32
N LEU A 603 -94.23 -92.08 -73.44
CA LEU A 603 -92.82 -91.70 -73.71
C LEU A 603 -91.93 -92.89 -73.38
N GLU A 604 -92.17 -93.58 -72.26
CA GLU A 604 -91.55 -94.87 -71.98
C GLU A 604 -91.83 -95.87 -73.13
N SER A 605 -93.06 -95.96 -73.65
CA SER A 605 -93.43 -96.82 -74.79
C SER A 605 -93.06 -96.25 -76.17
N LYS A 606 -92.64 -94.97 -76.27
CA LYS A 606 -92.00 -94.41 -77.49
C LYS A 606 -90.47 -94.49 -77.44
N LEU A 607 -89.85 -94.72 -76.28
CA LEU A 607 -88.40 -94.85 -76.15
C LEU A 607 -87.96 -96.32 -75.97
N ASP A 608 -88.73 -97.15 -75.28
CA ASP A 608 -88.53 -98.61 -75.29
C ASP A 608 -88.79 -99.20 -76.69
N SER A 609 -89.69 -98.60 -77.48
CA SER A 609 -89.90 -99.01 -78.88
C SER A 609 -88.86 -98.45 -79.85
N PHE A 610 -87.90 -97.61 -79.41
CA PHE A 610 -86.82 -97.13 -80.29
C PHE A 610 -85.50 -97.86 -80.07
N MET A 611 -85.02 -98.11 -78.84
CA MET A 611 -83.63 -98.60 -78.68
C MET A 611 -83.43 -99.76 -77.71
N SER A 612 -84.34 -100.73 -77.83
CA SER A 612 -83.96 -102.15 -77.87
C SER A 612 -83.21 -102.51 -79.18
N GLN A 613 -82.35 -101.61 -79.70
CA GLN A 613 -81.71 -101.77 -81.01
C GLN A 613 -80.30 -101.16 -81.11
N ALA A 614 -79.48 -101.07 -80.04
CA ALA A 614 -78.00 -101.18 -80.13
C ALA A 614 -77.26 -100.89 -78.79
N LEU A 615 -76.59 -101.91 -78.26
CA LEU A 615 -75.18 -101.94 -77.81
C LEU A 615 -74.61 -100.87 -76.82
N LYS A 616 -74.00 -101.42 -75.75
CA LYS A 616 -72.64 -101.18 -75.20
C LYS A 616 -72.25 -99.81 -74.55
N THR A 617 -71.72 -99.99 -73.33
CA THR A 617 -70.49 -99.40 -72.73
C THR A 617 -70.32 -97.89 -72.52
N GLN A 618 -69.77 -97.63 -71.32
CA GLN A 618 -68.66 -96.72 -70.98
C GLN A 618 -68.91 -95.26 -70.59
N ASP A 619 -68.13 -94.94 -69.55
CA ASP A 619 -67.46 -93.69 -69.17
C ASP A 619 -68.29 -92.49 -68.68
N GLU A 620 -67.92 -92.05 -67.47
CA GLU A 620 -67.30 -90.74 -67.16
C GLU A 620 -67.36 -89.63 -68.25
N PRO A 621 -67.14 -88.33 -67.92
CA PRO A 621 -66.94 -87.69 -66.61
C PRO A 621 -67.60 -86.27 -66.52
N LYS A 622 -67.26 -85.57 -65.43
CA LYS A 622 -66.98 -84.12 -65.32
C LYS A 622 -68.13 -83.11 -65.59
N LYS A 623 -68.47 -82.19 -64.66
CA LYS A 623 -67.70 -81.08 -64.02
C LYS A 623 -68.06 -79.76 -64.70
N GLU A 624 -68.10 -78.72 -63.87
CA GLU A 624 -67.96 -77.30 -64.24
C GLU A 624 -69.19 -76.64 -64.87
N LEU A 625 -69.50 -75.38 -64.62
CA LEU A 625 -69.00 -74.32 -63.75
C LEU A 625 -70.08 -73.21 -63.85
N ARG A 626 -70.05 -72.30 -62.88
CA ARG A 626 -70.00 -70.82 -63.04
C ARG A 626 -70.46 -70.28 -64.41
N SER A 627 -71.21 -69.18 -64.51
CA SER A 627 -71.31 -68.01 -63.65
C SER A 627 -72.00 -66.93 -64.48
N ARG A 628 -72.51 -65.91 -63.80
CA ARG A 628 -72.36 -64.50 -64.17
C ARG A 628 -73.11 -63.95 -65.39
N ASP A 629 -73.42 -62.68 -65.18
CA ASP A 629 -73.38 -61.55 -66.08
C ASP A 629 -74.50 -61.38 -67.12
N ILE A 630 -75.28 -60.29 -67.00
CA ILE A 630 -75.12 -58.94 -67.59
C ILE A 630 -75.26 -58.97 -69.14
N LEU A 631 -76.21 -58.19 -69.67
CA LEU A 631 -76.06 -57.12 -70.69
C LEU A 631 -77.17 -57.07 -71.74
N GLY A 632 -77.74 -55.86 -71.88
CA GLY A 632 -78.22 -55.29 -73.14
C GLY A 632 -79.74 -55.12 -73.23
N GLY A 633 -80.33 -53.94 -72.97
CA GLY A 633 -79.85 -52.66 -72.43
C GLY A 633 -81.00 -51.97 -71.71
N VAL A 634 -80.82 -50.99 -70.82
CA VAL A 634 -79.65 -50.21 -70.39
C VAL A 634 -78.92 -50.84 -69.21
#